data_AF-A0A346FW62-F1
#
_entry.id   AF-A0A346FW62-F1
#
_cell.length_a   1.000
_cell.length_b   1.000
_cell.length_c   1.000
_cell.angle_alpha   90.00
_cell.angle_beta   90.00
_cell.angle_gamma   90.00
#
_symmetry.space_group_name_H-M   'P 1'
#
loop_
_entity.id
_entity.type
_entity.pdbx_description
1 polymer ?
#
loop_
_entity_poly.entity_id
_entity_poly.type
_entity_poly.pdbx_seq_one_letter_code
_entity_poly.pdbx_strand_id
1 'polypeptide(L)' 'MSYITNVGAGQGLLKVGSSLVPFVNKFPRNTELYKLMTTKFGEV' A
#
# COMPACT_ATOMS: atom_id res chain seq x y z
N MET A 1 -3.99 7.51 -19.21
CA MET A 1 -3.27 7.47 -17.92
C MET A 1 -4.24 7.15 -16.77
N SER A 2 -4.69 5.89 -16.67
CA SER A 2 -5.74 5.44 -15.74
C SER A 2 -5.21 4.77 -14.46
N TYR A 3 -3.90 4.77 -14.21
CA TYR A 3 -3.29 4.02 -13.10
C TYR A 3 -3.33 4.71 -11.73
N ILE A 4 -3.86 5.94 -11.63
CA ILE A 4 -3.57 6.83 -10.49
C ILE A 4 -4.82 7.21 -9.69
N THR A 5 -6.01 7.11 -10.25
CA THR A 5 -7.23 7.44 -9.52
C THR A 5 -7.67 6.22 -8.70
N ASN A 6 -7.65 6.35 -7.37
CA ASN A 6 -8.17 5.38 -6.39
C ASN A 6 -7.19 4.29 -5.86
N VAL A 7 -5.91 4.61 -5.69
CA VAL A 7 -4.94 3.71 -5.05
C VAL A 7 -5.07 3.73 -3.51
N GLY A 8 -5.06 2.55 -2.88
CA GLY A 8 -5.15 2.42 -1.42
C GLY A 8 -3.90 2.93 -0.69
N ALA A 9 -4.00 3.15 0.63
CA ALA A 9 -2.85 3.55 1.43
C ALA A 9 -1.67 2.55 1.30
N GLY A 10 -0.46 3.08 1.09
CA GLY A 10 0.74 2.28 0.85
C GLY A 10 0.91 1.77 -0.59
N GLN A 11 -0.02 2.07 -1.49
CA GLN A 11 0.07 1.73 -2.91
C GLN A 11 0.60 2.93 -3.69
N GLY A 12 1.29 2.71 -4.81
CA GLY A 12 1.84 3.82 -5.58
C GLY A 12 2.56 3.38 -6.85
N LEU A 13 3.53 4.19 -7.27
CA LEU A 13 4.31 3.96 -8.47
C LEU A 13 5.79 4.06 -8.13
N LEU A 14 6.58 3.08 -8.59
CA LEU A 14 8.04 3.12 -8.53
C LEU A 14 8.56 3.62 -9.87
N LYS A 15 9.39 4.66 -9.81
CA LYS A 15 10.10 5.19 -10.98
C LYS A 15 11.50 4.61 -11.02
N VAL A 16 11.81 3.82 -12.05
CA VAL A 16 13.14 3.23 -12.27
C VAL A 16 13.60 3.56 -13.69
N GLY A 17 14.54 4.49 -13.81
CA GLY A 17 14.97 5.01 -15.11
C GLY A 17 13.80 5.60 -15.90
N SER A 18 13.58 5.13 -17.13
CA SER A 18 12.43 5.53 -17.96
C SER A 18 11.12 4.82 -17.59
N SER A 19 11.17 3.71 -16.84
CA SER A 19 10.01 2.87 -16.53
C SER A 19 9.26 3.32 -15.28
N LEU A 20 7.93 3.15 -15.31
CA LEU A 20 7.03 3.42 -14.20
C LEU A 20 6.24 2.15 -13.88
N VAL A 21 6.46 1.60 -12.69
CA VAL A 21 5.97 0.27 -12.29
C VAL A 21 4.96 0.42 -11.15
N PRO A 22 3.79 -0.22 -11.20
CA PRO A 22 2.85 -0.21 -10.09
C PRO A 22 3.45 -0.88 -8.85
N PHE A 23 3.38 -0.20 -7.72
CA PHE A 23 3.73 -0.73 -6.42
C PHE A 23 2.49 -1.03 -5.61
N VAL A 24 2.39 -2.28 -5.18
CA VAL A 24 1.24 -2.78 -4.45
C VAL A 24 1.64 -3.30 -3.08
N ASN A 25 1.40 -2.51 -2.03
CA ASN A 25 1.57 -2.92 -0.65
C ASN A 25 0.34 -3.68 -0.11
N LYS A 26 0.28 -5.00 -0.34
CA LYS A 26 -0.71 -5.89 0.30
C LYS A 26 -0.12 -6.47 1.58
N PHE A 27 -0.28 -5.75 2.69
CA PHE A 27 0.10 -6.29 4.00
C PHE A 27 -1.06 -7.07 4.64
N PRO A 28 -0.84 -8.31 5.12
CA PRO A 28 -1.89 -9.12 5.72
C PRO A 28 -2.36 -8.55 7.06
N ARG A 29 -3.62 -8.09 7.12
CA ARG A 29 -4.20 -7.41 8.30
C ARG A 29 -4.63 -8.35 9.42
N ASN A 30 -4.84 -9.63 9.11
CA ASN A 30 -5.23 -10.66 10.07
C ASN A 30 -4.04 -11.24 10.86
N THR A 31 -2.91 -10.53 10.94
CA THR A 31 -1.71 -10.98 11.63
C THR A 31 -1.52 -10.19 12.92
N GLU A 32 -1.03 -10.85 13.97
CA GLU A 32 -0.68 -10.16 15.23
C GLU A 32 0.37 -9.06 15.00
N LEU A 33 1.28 -9.28 14.05
CA LEU A 33 2.26 -8.27 13.65
C LEU A 33 1.59 -7.01 13.09
N TYR A 34 0.56 -7.12 12.26
CA TYR A 34 -0.18 -5.95 11.78
C TYR A 34 -0.87 -5.20 12.93
N LYS A 35 -1.48 -5.92 13.86
CA LYS A 35 -2.17 -5.33 15.02
C LYS A 35 -1.22 -4.52 15.90
N LEU A 36 0.02 -5.01 16.07
CA LEU A 36 1.06 -4.32 16.84
C LEU A 36 1.61 -3.08 16.13
N MET A 37 1.64 -3.08 14.79
CA MET A 37 2.27 -2.01 14.00
C MET A 37 1.29 -0.97 13.44
N THR A 38 0.00 -1.28 13.36
CA THR A 38 -0.97 -0.34 12.78
C THR A 38 -1.15 0.89 13.67
N THR A 39 -1.14 2.06 13.05
CA THR A 39 -1.41 3.35 13.71
C THR A 39 -2.84 3.84 13.47
N LYS A 40 -3.66 3.04 12.79
CA LYS A 40 -5.05 3.38 12.49
C LYS A 40 -5.96 2.92 13.62
N PHE A 41 -6.48 3.89 14.37
CA PHE A 41 -7.43 3.65 15.44
C PHE A 41 -8.73 3.00 14.91
N GLY A 42 -9.19 1.94 15.59
CA GLY A 42 -10.40 1.21 15.26
C GLY A 42 -10.29 0.24 14.07
N GLU A 43 -9.09 -0.01 13.56
CA GLU A 43 -8.86 -1.00 12.48
C GLU A 43 -8.75 -2.45 13.01
N VAL A 44 -8.71 -2.63 14.34
CA VAL A 44 -8.63 -3.92 15.06
C VAL A 44 -9.58 -3.92 16.25
#